data_AF-A0A2U3LDQ0-F1
#
_entry.id   AF-A0A2U3LDQ0-F1
#
_cell.length_a   1.000
_cell.length_b   1.000
_cell.length_c   1.000
_cell.angle_alpha   90.00
_cell.angle_beta   90.00
_cell.angle_gamma   90.00
#
_symmetry.space_group_name_H-M   'P 1'
#
loop_
_entity.id
_entity.type
_entity.pdbx_description
1 polymer ?
#
loop_
_entity_poly.entity_id
_entity_poly.type
_entity_poly.pdbx_seq_one_letter_code
_entity_poly.pdbx_strand_id
1 'polypeptide(L)'
;MVSLGGAPELNSDSIHMDVLSSLFEQHFHSRVVRVQPLQGQLGGSGRKIMRLASEKVTAVGILYDVREENVAFLEFSRHFRRHGLPVPEIYAEDLNHGAYLEEDLGDTPLFEFLSKNRSGEDIAAQAVEAYRRAVAVLPRFQVEAGRDLNYKVCYPRGSFDRQSIAWDLNYFKYYFLRLAGIPFSEQALEHDFGRLTKFLLSADRDYFLYRDFQSRNIMLRDGQPYFLDYQGGRKGALQYDVASLLYDAKADLPPELRRQLLDHYLDTLGGFIDLKRDVFLHYYYAYVYIRIMQALGAYGFRGFYERKAHFLQSVPYALKNLRWLLHNVTLPVPLPALMDAFHGMLGSEKLQGLASEADALVVRIWSFSFHRGLPKDETGNGGGFVFDGRSLPNPGREEQFKTLTGKDAPVIDYLNQQETVHQFLAGVMSLVDASLSSYQQRGFKNLMVSFGCTGGQHRSVYLAEQLAKHLRGRNVEVIVRHRELEKLEPENSADSTQQNVAPEKIVR
;
A
#
# COMPACT_ATOMS: atom_id res chain seq x y z
N MET A 1 -5.69 50.78 -25.86
CA MET A 1 -6.82 50.40 -25.00
C MET A 1 -6.35 49.25 -24.11
N VAL A 2 -6.26 49.56 -22.82
CA VAL A 2 -6.11 48.75 -21.60
C VAL A 2 -5.68 47.28 -21.75
N SER A 3 -4.43 47.03 -21.32
CA SER A 3 -3.96 45.75 -20.78
C SER A 3 -4.69 45.46 -19.47
N LEU A 4 -5.49 44.39 -19.42
CA LEU A 4 -6.03 43.85 -18.17
C LEU A 4 -4.95 42.93 -17.59
N GLY A 5 -4.27 43.42 -16.55
CA GLY A 5 -3.36 42.62 -15.75
C GLY A 5 -4.12 41.49 -15.07
N GLY A 6 -3.74 40.26 -15.39
CA GLY A 6 -4.12 39.10 -14.59
C GLY A 6 -3.50 39.22 -13.21
N ALA A 7 -4.33 39.16 -12.17
CA ALA A 7 -3.86 38.98 -10.81
C ALA A 7 -3.06 37.66 -10.75
N PRO A 8 -1.95 37.60 -9.98
CA PRO A 8 -1.22 36.36 -9.80
C PRO A 8 -2.14 35.34 -9.10
N GLU A 9 -2.32 34.17 -9.71
CA GLU A 9 -2.87 33.00 -9.03
C GLU A 9 -1.97 32.71 -7.83
N LEU A 10 -2.41 33.13 -6.63
CA LEU A 10 -1.83 32.67 -5.38
C LEU A 10 -2.00 31.15 -5.34
N ASN A 11 -0.87 30.46 -5.23
CA ASN A 11 -0.75 29.01 -5.32
C ASN A 11 -1.75 28.34 -4.35
N SER A 12 -2.78 27.64 -4.85
CA SER A 12 -3.84 27.05 -4.00
C SER A 12 -3.28 26.18 -2.86
N ASP A 13 -2.14 25.52 -3.10
CA ASP A 13 -1.42 24.72 -2.11
C ASP A 13 -0.91 25.53 -0.90
N SER A 14 -0.62 26.83 -1.05
CA SER A 14 -0.22 27.67 0.10
C SER A 14 -1.41 27.98 1.00
N ILE A 15 -2.57 28.32 0.43
CA ILE A 15 -3.81 28.61 1.18
C ILE A 15 -4.25 27.36 1.96
N HIS A 16 -4.16 26.19 1.34
CA HIS A 16 -4.51 24.91 1.94
C HIS A 16 -3.57 24.52 3.11
N MET A 17 -2.26 24.73 2.94
CA MET A 17 -1.26 24.53 4.02
C MET A 17 -1.50 25.47 5.20
N ASP A 18 -1.93 26.70 4.93
CA ASP A 18 -2.20 27.71 5.95
C ASP A 18 -3.40 27.33 6.83
N VAL A 19 -4.45 26.72 6.25
CA VAL A 19 -5.64 26.29 7.01
C VAL A 19 -5.30 25.21 8.04
N LEU A 20 -4.63 24.13 7.62
CA LEU A 20 -4.30 23.04 8.56
C LEU A 20 -3.29 23.47 9.61
N SER A 21 -2.31 24.30 9.24
CA SER A 21 -1.34 24.83 10.21
C SER A 21 -2.03 25.73 11.23
N SER A 22 -2.93 26.61 10.78
CA SER A 22 -3.73 27.45 11.68
C SER A 22 -4.57 26.63 12.63
N LEU A 23 -5.26 25.60 12.11
CA LEU A 23 -6.09 24.70 12.91
C LEU A 23 -5.25 23.94 13.95
N PHE A 24 -4.03 23.54 13.59
CA PHE A 24 -3.10 22.84 14.47
C PHE A 24 -2.61 23.75 15.60
N GLU A 25 -2.16 24.95 15.26
CA GLU A 25 -1.63 25.93 16.21
C GLU A 25 -2.73 26.41 17.17
N GLN A 26 -3.96 26.55 16.70
CA GLN A 26 -5.11 26.89 17.54
C GLN A 26 -5.44 25.77 18.55
N HIS A 27 -5.40 24.50 18.12
CA HIS A 27 -5.73 23.38 18.99
C HIS A 27 -4.62 23.05 19.98
N PHE A 28 -3.36 22.98 19.53
CA PHE A 28 -2.23 22.55 20.36
C PHE A 28 -1.47 23.70 21.03
N HIS A 29 -1.78 24.95 20.69
CA HIS A 29 -1.04 26.14 21.15
C HIS A 29 0.47 26.04 20.90
N SER A 30 0.85 25.38 19.80
CA SER A 30 2.24 25.14 19.44
C SER A 30 2.42 25.30 17.93
N ARG A 31 3.47 26.04 17.54
CA ARG A 31 3.80 26.29 16.14
C ARG A 31 4.10 25.00 15.40
N VAL A 32 3.62 24.90 14.16
CA VAL A 32 4.02 23.80 13.26
C VAL A 32 5.47 24.05 12.81
N VAL A 33 6.34 23.08 13.07
CA VAL A 33 7.77 23.12 12.68
C VAL A 33 8.05 22.26 11.46
N ARG A 34 7.23 21.24 11.21
CA ARG A 34 7.36 20.35 10.06
C ARG A 34 5.99 19.96 9.53
N VAL A 35 5.84 20.04 8.21
CA VAL A 35 4.72 19.47 7.48
C VAL A 35 5.26 18.46 6.49
N GLN A 36 4.76 17.23 6.56
CA GLN A 36 5.15 16.15 5.69
C GLN A 36 3.91 15.59 5.00
N PRO A 37 3.80 15.72 3.66
CA PRO A 37 2.80 14.98 2.91
C PRO A 37 2.98 13.48 3.17
N LEU A 38 1.93 12.79 3.62
CA LEU A 38 1.99 11.34 3.78
C LEU A 38 1.85 10.73 2.38
N GLN A 39 2.87 9.95 1.98
CA GLN A 39 3.00 9.45 0.61
C GLN A 39 1.78 8.62 0.21
N GLY A 40 1.30 8.95 -1.00
CA GLY A 40 0.01 8.57 -1.56
C GLY A 40 -0.59 9.75 -2.33
N GLN A 41 0.22 10.54 -3.06
CA GLN A 41 -0.18 11.80 -3.72
C GLN A 41 -1.41 11.71 -4.65
N LEU A 42 -1.92 10.51 -4.93
CA LEU A 42 -3.26 10.25 -5.45
C LEU A 42 -3.76 8.90 -4.88
N GLY A 43 -3.86 8.76 -3.56
CA GLY A 43 -4.83 7.84 -2.99
C GLY A 43 -6.14 8.24 -3.64
N GLY A 44 -6.68 7.42 -4.54
CA GLY A 44 -7.67 7.89 -5.53
C GLY A 44 -9.04 8.29 -4.97
N SER A 45 -9.10 8.75 -3.72
CA SER A 45 -10.16 9.54 -3.09
C SER A 45 -10.08 11.04 -3.44
N GLY A 46 -8.89 11.56 -3.78
CA GLY A 46 -8.69 12.99 -4.05
C GLY A 46 -8.39 13.86 -2.81
N ARG A 47 -8.18 13.24 -1.64
CA ARG A 47 -7.80 13.91 -0.39
C ARG A 47 -6.34 14.33 -0.40
N LYS A 48 -6.02 15.50 0.19
CA LYS A 48 -4.64 15.84 0.59
C LYS A 48 -4.47 15.48 2.06
N ILE A 49 -3.51 14.61 2.36
CA ILE A 49 -3.24 14.10 3.71
C ILE A 49 -1.81 14.47 4.10
N MET A 50 -1.66 15.12 5.24
CA MET A 50 -0.39 15.66 5.71
C MET A 50 -0.18 15.35 7.19
N ARG A 51 1.04 14.97 7.56
CA ARG A 51 1.47 14.93 8.96
C ARG A 51 2.01 16.30 9.34
N LEU A 52 1.40 16.92 10.34
CA LEU A 52 1.87 18.16 10.96
C LEU A 52 2.57 17.81 12.28
N ALA A 53 3.71 18.44 12.52
CA ALA A 53 4.48 18.23 13.74
C ALA A 53 4.92 19.56 14.34
N SER A 54 4.81 19.64 15.66
CA SER A 54 5.52 20.59 16.52
C SER A 54 6.69 19.89 17.22
N GLU A 55 7.38 20.59 18.12
CA GLU A 55 8.42 19.96 18.96
C GLU A 55 7.87 18.87 19.90
N LYS A 56 6.57 18.88 20.21
CA LYS A 56 5.96 18.03 21.25
C LYS A 56 4.88 17.08 20.74
N VAL A 57 4.21 17.44 19.65
CA VAL A 57 2.98 16.77 19.20
C VAL A 57 2.99 16.60 17.69
N THR A 58 2.48 15.47 17.22
CA THR A 58 2.13 15.22 15.82
C THR A 58 0.64 14.99 15.64
N ALA A 59 0.11 15.38 14.48
CA ALA A 59 -1.26 15.14 14.08
C ALA A 59 -1.33 14.91 12.57
N VAL A 60 -2.37 14.22 12.12
CA VAL A 60 -2.67 14.05 10.69
C VAL A 60 -3.74 15.07 10.31
N GLY A 61 -3.46 15.89 9.31
CA GLY A 61 -4.38 16.85 8.74
C GLY A 61 -4.87 16.41 7.37
N ILE A 62 -6.18 16.54 7.16
CA ILE A 62 -6.85 16.14 5.94
C ILE A 62 -7.52 17.37 5.34
N LEU A 63 -7.38 17.52 4.02
CA LEU A 63 -8.14 18.46 3.21
C LEU A 63 -8.90 17.72 2.12
N TYR A 64 -10.20 17.97 2.06
CA TYR A 64 -11.08 17.39 1.05
C TYR A 64 -12.32 18.24 0.82
N ASP A 65 -12.63 18.53 -0.45
CA ASP A 65 -13.69 19.49 -0.81
C ASP A 65 -15.10 18.90 -0.72
N VAL A 66 -15.25 17.57 -0.57
CA VAL A 66 -16.57 16.93 -0.45
C VAL A 66 -17.04 17.01 1.01
N ARG A 67 -17.80 18.06 1.30
CA ARG A 67 -18.31 18.36 2.64
C ARG A 67 -19.11 17.21 3.25
N GLU A 68 -19.98 16.56 2.50
CA GLU A 68 -20.84 15.47 2.98
C GLU A 68 -20.01 14.27 3.48
N GLU A 69 -18.92 13.95 2.78
CA GLU A 69 -18.03 12.85 3.17
C GLU A 69 -17.22 13.20 4.43
N ASN A 70 -16.79 14.46 4.57
CA ASN A 70 -16.13 14.94 5.80
C ASN A 70 -17.09 14.90 6.99
N VAL A 71 -18.34 15.35 6.83
CA VAL A 71 -19.37 15.27 7.88
C VAL A 71 -19.62 13.82 8.28
N ALA A 72 -19.73 12.90 7.32
CA ALA A 72 -19.87 11.48 7.59
C ALA A 72 -18.70 10.94 8.43
N PHE A 73 -17.46 11.24 8.02
CA PHE A 73 -16.26 10.83 8.73
C PHE A 73 -16.23 11.35 10.17
N LEU A 74 -16.41 12.65 10.36
CA LEU A 74 -16.29 13.31 11.68
C LEU A 74 -17.37 12.82 12.65
N GLU A 75 -18.61 12.65 12.18
CA GLU A 75 -19.69 12.08 12.97
C GLU A 75 -19.38 10.63 13.37
N PHE A 76 -18.92 9.80 12.42
CA PHE A 76 -18.58 8.40 12.68
C PHE A 76 -17.40 8.29 13.64
N SER A 77 -16.33 9.07 13.46
CA SER A 77 -15.16 9.09 14.35
C SER A 77 -15.56 9.41 15.79
N ARG A 78 -16.33 10.48 15.99
CA ARG A 78 -16.82 10.87 17.32
C ARG A 78 -17.73 9.79 17.91
N HIS A 79 -18.61 9.20 17.11
CA HIS A 79 -19.51 8.13 17.53
C HIS A 79 -18.74 6.89 18.00
N PHE A 80 -17.84 6.39 17.17
CA PHE A 80 -17.03 5.21 17.46
C PHE A 80 -16.12 5.43 18.68
N ARG A 81 -15.53 6.62 18.82
CA ARG A 81 -14.73 6.97 20.00
C ARG A 81 -15.55 6.96 21.28
N ARG A 82 -16.80 7.46 21.27
CA ARG A 82 -17.72 7.40 22.43
C ARG A 82 -18.06 5.97 22.84
N HIS A 83 -18.10 5.04 21.89
CA HIS A 83 -18.23 3.60 22.11
C HIS A 83 -16.91 2.90 22.49
N GLY A 84 -15.82 3.65 22.68
CA GLY A 84 -14.51 3.09 23.03
C GLY A 84 -13.94 2.19 21.93
N LEU A 85 -14.26 2.48 20.66
CA LEU A 85 -13.65 1.82 19.51
C LEU A 85 -12.29 2.48 19.19
N PRO A 86 -11.30 1.69 18.72
CA PRO A 86 -9.97 2.20 18.42
C PRO A 86 -9.98 2.91 17.06
N VAL A 87 -10.47 4.14 17.06
CA VAL A 87 -10.44 5.08 15.94
C VAL A 87 -9.61 6.30 16.34
N PRO A 88 -9.02 7.04 15.38
CA PRO A 88 -8.29 8.25 15.71
C PRO A 88 -9.19 9.27 16.41
N GLU A 89 -8.64 9.97 17.39
CA GLU A 89 -9.29 11.14 17.97
C GLU A 89 -9.37 12.28 16.95
N ILE A 90 -10.51 12.97 16.90
CA ILE A 90 -10.66 14.20 16.10
C ILE A 90 -10.30 15.37 17.00
N TYR A 91 -9.22 16.07 16.66
CA TYR A 91 -8.73 17.21 17.42
C TYR A 91 -9.48 18.50 17.09
N ALA A 92 -9.64 18.79 15.80
CA ALA A 92 -10.24 20.03 15.32
C ALA A 92 -10.79 19.88 13.89
N GLU A 93 -11.73 20.74 13.50
CA GLU A 93 -12.31 20.76 12.15
C GLU A 93 -12.57 22.18 11.67
N ASP A 94 -12.46 22.38 10.35
CA ASP A 94 -12.95 23.54 9.62
C ASP A 94 -13.62 23.05 8.32
N LEU A 95 -14.90 22.70 8.46
CA LEU A 95 -15.70 22.17 7.35
C LEU A 95 -15.93 23.20 6.23
N ASN A 96 -15.77 24.50 6.48
CA ASN A 96 -15.92 25.51 5.43
C ASN A 96 -14.75 25.45 4.43
N HIS A 97 -13.57 25.05 4.90
CA HIS A 97 -12.38 24.84 4.09
C HIS A 97 -12.08 23.36 3.84
N GLY A 98 -13.02 22.46 4.18
CA GLY A 98 -12.86 21.02 3.98
C GLY A 98 -11.74 20.39 4.80
N ALA A 99 -11.38 21.00 5.94
CA ALA A 99 -10.21 20.64 6.74
C ALA A 99 -10.58 19.96 8.05
N TYR A 100 -9.76 19.01 8.51
CA TYR A 100 -9.81 18.52 9.88
C TYR A 100 -8.46 17.94 10.31
N LEU A 101 -8.27 17.86 11.64
CA LEU A 101 -7.11 17.27 12.29
C LEU A 101 -7.52 16.05 13.10
N GLU A 102 -6.74 14.99 12.99
CA GLU A 102 -6.91 13.75 13.71
C GLU A 102 -5.61 13.24 14.33
N GLU A 103 -5.76 12.29 15.24
CA GLU A 103 -4.67 11.59 15.92
C GLU A 103 -3.71 10.91 14.94
N ASP A 104 -2.41 11.17 15.12
CA ASP A 104 -1.36 10.47 14.37
C ASP A 104 -1.13 9.08 14.97
N LEU A 105 -1.55 8.06 14.21
CA LEU A 105 -1.43 6.65 14.59
C LEU A 105 -0.08 6.02 14.18
N GLY A 106 0.83 6.81 13.60
CA GLY A 106 2.12 6.36 13.09
C GLY A 106 2.06 5.85 11.66
N ASP A 107 3.02 4.98 11.30
CA ASP A 107 3.30 4.60 9.90
C ASP A 107 3.16 3.10 9.61
N THR A 108 2.54 2.32 10.49
CA THR A 108 2.49 0.84 10.34
C THR A 108 1.08 0.34 10.05
N PRO A 109 0.64 0.30 8.78
CA PRO A 109 -0.55 -0.43 8.38
C PRO A 109 -0.40 -1.94 8.63
N LEU A 110 -1.51 -2.63 8.93
CA LEU A 110 -1.57 -4.08 9.11
C LEU A 110 -1.05 -4.83 7.89
N PHE A 111 -1.29 -4.31 6.68
CA PHE A 111 -0.71 -4.85 5.45
C PHE A 111 0.83 -4.84 5.44
N GLU A 112 1.45 -3.73 5.87
CA GLU A 112 2.90 -3.62 5.89
C GLU A 112 3.49 -4.51 6.99
N PHE A 113 2.83 -4.55 8.15
CA PHE A 113 3.19 -5.45 9.23
C PHE A 113 3.13 -6.92 8.81
N LEU A 114 2.07 -7.33 8.10
CA LEU A 114 1.99 -8.67 7.51
C LEU A 114 3.17 -8.93 6.57
N SER A 115 3.43 -7.99 5.66
CA SER A 115 4.49 -8.13 4.65
C SER A 115 5.87 -8.31 5.28
N LYS A 116 6.17 -7.59 6.37
CA LYS A 116 7.42 -7.70 7.15
C LYS A 116 7.53 -9.00 7.94
N ASN A 117 6.40 -9.67 8.19
CA ASN A 117 6.29 -10.85 9.05
C ASN A 117 5.84 -12.10 8.26
N ARG A 118 6.13 -12.12 6.96
CA ARG A 118 5.78 -13.20 6.05
C ARG A 118 7.02 -13.69 5.30
N SER A 119 7.13 -15.00 5.16
CA SER A 119 8.14 -15.67 4.32
C SER A 119 7.43 -16.69 3.44
N GLY A 120 7.23 -16.36 2.16
CA GLY A 120 6.47 -17.23 1.25
C GLY A 120 5.01 -17.38 1.71
N GLU A 121 4.57 -18.61 1.98
CA GLU A 121 3.22 -18.88 2.53
C GLU A 121 3.17 -18.86 4.05
N ASP A 122 4.32 -18.85 4.72
CA ASP A 122 4.42 -18.83 6.18
C ASP A 122 4.22 -17.41 6.71
N ILE A 123 3.23 -17.24 7.59
CA ILE A 123 2.92 -15.99 8.26
C ILE A 123 3.26 -16.14 9.75
N ALA A 124 4.09 -15.23 10.28
CA ALA A 124 4.49 -15.29 11.67
C ALA A 124 3.29 -15.14 12.62
N ALA A 125 3.35 -15.81 13.78
CA ALA A 125 2.27 -15.84 14.76
C ALA A 125 1.78 -14.44 15.18
N GLN A 126 2.69 -13.46 15.28
CA GLN A 126 2.33 -12.08 15.62
C GLN A 126 1.49 -11.37 14.55
N ALA A 127 1.71 -11.66 13.27
CA ALA A 127 0.87 -11.14 12.18
C ALA A 127 -0.49 -11.83 12.17
N VAL A 128 -0.54 -13.14 12.41
CA VAL A 128 -1.81 -13.87 12.59
C VAL A 128 -2.62 -13.28 13.75
N GLU A 129 -1.97 -13.03 14.89
CA GLU A 129 -2.61 -12.43 16.06
C GLU A 129 -3.12 -11.00 15.79
N ALA A 130 -2.38 -10.20 15.02
CA ALA A 130 -2.83 -8.86 14.63
C ALA A 130 -4.12 -8.92 13.79
N TYR A 131 -4.23 -9.86 12.85
CA TYR A 131 -5.47 -10.12 12.11
C TYR A 131 -6.58 -10.64 13.02
N ARG A 132 -6.26 -11.54 13.96
CA ARG A 132 -7.22 -12.08 14.92
C ARG A 132 -7.85 -10.96 15.76
N ARG A 133 -7.04 -10.02 16.24
CA ARG A 133 -7.52 -8.81 16.95
C ARG A 133 -8.35 -7.91 16.04
N ALA A 134 -7.92 -7.69 14.80
CA ALA A 134 -8.66 -6.86 13.87
C ALA A 134 -10.07 -7.41 13.59
N VAL A 135 -10.21 -8.71 13.31
CA VAL A 135 -11.52 -9.33 13.08
C VAL A 135 -12.38 -9.38 14.35
N ALA A 136 -11.79 -9.48 15.53
CA ALA A 136 -12.52 -9.48 16.81
C ALA A 136 -13.15 -8.12 17.16
N VAL A 137 -12.58 -7.01 16.67
CA VAL A 137 -13.17 -5.67 16.91
C VAL A 137 -14.34 -5.41 15.95
N LEU A 138 -14.36 -6.02 14.77
CA LEU A 138 -15.35 -5.74 13.72
C LEU A 138 -16.82 -5.86 14.19
N PRO A 139 -17.25 -6.90 14.94
CA PRO A 139 -18.63 -6.98 15.45
C PRO A 139 -19.06 -5.78 16.31
N ARG A 140 -18.12 -5.12 17.00
CA ARG A 140 -18.42 -3.92 17.78
C ARG A 140 -18.77 -2.72 16.88
N PHE A 141 -18.09 -2.56 15.75
CA PHE A 141 -18.49 -1.57 14.74
C PHE A 141 -19.86 -1.92 14.15
N GLN A 142 -20.03 -3.18 13.77
CA GLN A 142 -21.18 -3.61 12.98
C GLN A 142 -22.49 -3.64 13.78
N VAL A 143 -22.44 -4.07 15.04
CA VAL A 143 -23.61 -4.32 15.89
C VAL A 143 -23.72 -3.30 17.02
N GLU A 144 -22.70 -3.20 17.88
CA GLU A 144 -22.73 -2.37 19.09
C GLU A 144 -22.85 -0.88 18.74
N ALA A 145 -21.83 -0.33 18.07
CA ALA A 145 -21.84 1.07 17.65
C ALA A 145 -22.74 1.32 16.44
N GLY A 146 -23.03 0.29 15.64
CA GLY A 146 -23.94 0.38 14.50
C GLY A 146 -25.40 0.58 14.88
N ARG A 147 -25.80 0.23 16.12
CA ARG A 147 -27.19 0.27 16.58
C ARG A 147 -27.77 1.68 16.67
N ASP A 148 -26.97 2.64 17.11
CA ASP A 148 -27.38 4.02 17.39
C ASP A 148 -26.62 5.06 16.55
N LEU A 149 -25.90 4.61 15.52
CA LEU A 149 -25.21 5.48 14.58
C LEU A 149 -26.20 6.40 13.82
N ASN A 150 -25.80 7.64 13.60
CA ASN A 150 -26.56 8.59 12.80
C ASN A 150 -26.42 8.29 11.28
N TYR A 151 -27.24 7.38 10.76
CA TYR A 151 -27.22 7.03 9.33
C TYR A 151 -27.68 8.15 8.38
N LYS A 152 -28.16 9.29 8.88
CA LYS A 152 -28.57 10.42 8.03
C LYS A 152 -27.38 11.13 7.37
N VAL A 153 -26.19 11.01 7.96
CA VAL A 153 -24.96 11.61 7.41
C VAL A 153 -24.22 10.68 6.44
N CYS A 154 -24.69 9.44 6.25
CA CYS A 154 -24.04 8.49 5.35
C CYS A 154 -23.90 9.05 3.94
N TYR A 155 -22.70 8.91 3.38
CA TYR A 155 -22.37 9.36 2.02
C TYR A 155 -21.68 8.24 1.24
N PRO A 156 -21.93 8.09 -0.08
CA PRO A 156 -22.97 8.77 -0.88
C PRO A 156 -24.37 8.17 -0.68
N ARG A 157 -24.51 7.08 0.11
CA ARG A 157 -25.77 6.35 0.31
C ARG A 157 -25.88 5.84 1.74
N GLY A 158 -27.09 5.92 2.30
CA GLY A 158 -27.41 5.40 3.65
C GLY A 158 -27.49 3.87 3.76
N SER A 159 -27.54 3.14 2.65
CA SER A 159 -27.56 1.67 2.68
C SER A 159 -26.90 1.05 1.44
N PHE A 160 -26.43 -0.19 1.57
CA PHE A 160 -25.80 -0.95 0.50
C PHE A 160 -26.82 -1.62 -0.44
N ASP A 161 -27.83 -0.88 -0.86
CA ASP A 161 -29.01 -1.34 -1.60
C ASP A 161 -28.74 -1.86 -3.03
N ARG A 162 -29.83 -2.15 -3.76
CA ARG A 162 -29.79 -2.59 -5.17
C ARG A 162 -28.92 -1.69 -6.05
N GLN A 163 -29.00 -0.38 -5.87
CA GLN A 163 -28.26 0.58 -6.69
C GLN A 163 -26.77 0.55 -6.34
N SER A 164 -26.42 0.47 -5.06
CA SER A 164 -25.04 0.33 -4.62
C SER A 164 -24.38 -0.94 -5.18
N ILE A 165 -25.09 -2.07 -5.13
CA ILE A 165 -24.62 -3.34 -5.71
C ILE A 165 -24.48 -3.21 -7.23
N ALA A 166 -25.46 -2.61 -7.91
CA ALA A 166 -25.41 -2.42 -9.36
C ALA A 166 -24.23 -1.53 -9.79
N TRP A 167 -23.87 -0.50 -9.02
CA TRP A 167 -22.67 0.30 -9.28
C TRP A 167 -21.40 -0.55 -9.21
N ASP A 168 -21.21 -1.35 -8.16
CA ASP A 168 -20.05 -2.23 -8.02
C ASP A 168 -19.94 -3.23 -9.19
N LEU A 169 -21.06 -3.85 -9.58
CA LEU A 169 -21.13 -4.83 -10.66
C LEU A 169 -20.87 -4.20 -12.05
N ASN A 170 -21.43 -3.02 -12.31
CA ASN A 170 -21.18 -2.30 -13.56
C ASN A 170 -19.75 -1.75 -13.63
N TYR A 171 -19.19 -1.35 -12.49
CA TYR A 171 -17.81 -0.91 -12.41
C TYR A 171 -16.86 -2.05 -12.81
N PHE A 172 -17.09 -3.27 -12.31
CA PHE A 172 -16.39 -4.47 -12.77
C PHE A 172 -16.60 -4.75 -14.26
N LYS A 173 -17.85 -4.73 -14.74
CA LYS A 173 -18.20 -5.03 -16.13
C LYS A 173 -17.47 -4.10 -17.12
N TYR A 174 -17.54 -2.79 -16.89
CA TYR A 174 -17.03 -1.81 -17.85
C TYR A 174 -15.55 -1.47 -17.66
N TYR A 175 -15.07 -1.37 -16.43
CA TYR A 175 -13.68 -0.95 -16.19
C TYR A 175 -12.71 -2.12 -16.04
N PHE A 176 -13.20 -3.34 -15.80
CA PHE A 176 -12.34 -4.51 -15.78
C PHE A 176 -12.58 -5.42 -16.98
N LEU A 177 -13.73 -6.10 -17.09
CA LEU A 177 -13.95 -7.13 -18.12
C LEU A 177 -13.75 -6.57 -19.53
N ARG A 178 -14.40 -5.44 -19.84
CA ARG A 178 -14.32 -4.81 -21.17
C ARG A 178 -12.90 -4.33 -21.50
N LEU A 179 -12.19 -3.69 -20.55
CA LEU A 179 -10.83 -3.21 -20.78
C LEU A 179 -9.78 -4.33 -20.80
N ALA A 180 -10.04 -5.43 -20.10
CA ALA A 180 -9.24 -6.65 -20.15
C ALA A 180 -9.48 -7.47 -21.43
N GLY A 181 -10.51 -7.14 -22.22
CA GLY A 181 -10.84 -7.86 -23.45
C GLY A 181 -11.50 -9.21 -23.18
N ILE A 182 -12.15 -9.39 -22.03
CA ILE A 182 -12.85 -10.63 -21.70
C ILE A 182 -14.21 -10.62 -22.40
N PRO A 183 -14.54 -11.64 -23.22
CA PRO A 183 -15.82 -11.71 -23.91
C PRO A 183 -16.94 -12.02 -22.91
N PHE A 184 -18.07 -11.32 -23.03
CA PHE A 184 -19.30 -11.61 -22.28
C PHE A 184 -20.52 -11.12 -23.07
N SER A 185 -21.68 -11.76 -22.85
CA SER A 185 -22.97 -11.28 -23.34
C SER A 185 -23.53 -10.25 -22.36
N GLU A 186 -23.78 -9.02 -22.84
CA GLU A 186 -24.34 -7.93 -22.01
C GLU A 186 -25.64 -8.34 -21.32
N GLN A 187 -26.60 -8.86 -22.08
CA GLN A 187 -27.91 -9.23 -21.56
C GLN A 187 -27.84 -10.40 -20.56
N ALA A 188 -27.03 -11.42 -20.86
CA ALA A 188 -26.93 -12.59 -19.98
C ALA A 188 -26.20 -12.25 -18.66
N LEU A 189 -25.14 -11.45 -18.74
CA LEU A 189 -24.39 -11.02 -17.55
C LEU A 189 -25.24 -10.08 -16.68
N GLU A 190 -26.01 -9.17 -17.28
CA GLU A 190 -26.93 -8.31 -16.53
C GLU A 190 -28.05 -9.09 -15.85
N HIS A 191 -28.56 -10.15 -16.49
CA HIS A 191 -29.52 -11.05 -15.85
C HIS A 191 -28.90 -11.74 -14.61
N ASP A 192 -27.67 -12.23 -14.71
CA ASP A 192 -26.93 -12.80 -13.58
C ASP A 192 -26.70 -11.77 -12.47
N PHE A 193 -26.31 -10.54 -12.81
CA PHE A 193 -26.20 -9.45 -11.85
C PHE A 193 -27.52 -9.17 -11.12
N GLY A 194 -28.65 -9.21 -11.83
CA GLY A 194 -29.98 -9.11 -11.24
C GLY A 194 -30.29 -10.23 -10.26
N ARG A 195 -29.97 -11.48 -10.62
CA ARG A 195 -30.14 -12.66 -9.75
C ARG A 195 -29.27 -12.59 -8.50
N LEU A 196 -27.99 -12.29 -8.66
CA LEU A 196 -27.05 -12.12 -7.55
C LEU A 196 -27.48 -10.99 -6.62
N THR A 197 -27.90 -9.85 -7.18
CA THR A 197 -28.38 -8.70 -6.39
C THR A 197 -29.62 -9.07 -5.57
N LYS A 198 -30.59 -9.79 -6.17
CA LYS A 198 -31.78 -10.28 -5.45
C LYS A 198 -31.39 -11.23 -4.32
N PHE A 199 -30.43 -12.10 -4.56
CA PHE A 199 -29.92 -13.04 -3.56
C PHE A 199 -29.24 -12.31 -2.38
N LEU A 200 -28.34 -11.36 -2.65
CA LEU A 200 -27.66 -10.58 -1.60
C LEU A 200 -28.62 -9.71 -0.78
N LEU A 201 -29.69 -9.21 -1.41
CA LEU A 201 -30.71 -8.40 -0.74
C LEU A 201 -31.64 -9.22 0.17
N SER A 202 -31.59 -10.56 0.13
CA SER A 202 -32.38 -11.41 1.05
C SER A 202 -31.65 -11.74 2.35
N ALA A 203 -30.35 -11.44 2.45
CA ALA A 203 -29.63 -11.46 3.72
C ALA A 203 -30.15 -10.35 4.66
N ASP A 204 -29.97 -10.51 5.97
CA ASP A 204 -30.18 -9.42 6.93
C ASP A 204 -29.10 -8.34 6.78
N ARG A 205 -29.51 -7.07 6.78
CA ARG A 205 -28.68 -5.92 6.38
C ARG A 205 -28.92 -4.67 7.22
N ASP A 206 -29.46 -4.84 8.43
CA ASP A 206 -29.72 -3.75 9.37
C ASP A 206 -28.51 -3.40 10.26
N TYR A 207 -27.32 -3.86 9.89
CA TYR A 207 -26.06 -3.63 10.60
C TYR A 207 -25.28 -2.48 9.98
N PHE A 208 -24.28 -1.97 10.71
CA PHE A 208 -23.30 -1.07 10.12
C PHE A 208 -22.36 -1.86 9.21
N LEU A 209 -22.25 -1.42 7.97
CA LEU A 209 -21.32 -1.89 6.96
C LEU A 209 -20.18 -0.88 6.87
N TYR A 210 -18.97 -1.30 7.20
CA TYR A 210 -17.76 -0.47 7.16
C TYR A 210 -17.35 -0.10 5.73
N ARG A 211 -17.61 -0.99 4.76
CA ARG A 211 -17.41 -0.87 3.30
C ARG A 211 -15.95 -1.01 2.83
N ASP A 212 -15.00 -0.40 3.54
CA ASP A 212 -13.57 -0.41 3.19
C ASP A 212 -12.70 -0.99 4.32
N PHE A 213 -13.20 -2.07 4.94
CA PHE A 213 -12.50 -2.83 5.98
C PHE A 213 -11.37 -3.69 5.38
N GLN A 214 -10.22 -3.07 5.11
CA GLN A 214 -9.07 -3.68 4.43
C GLN A 214 -7.80 -3.51 5.26
N SER A 215 -6.81 -4.38 5.03
CA SER A 215 -5.57 -4.42 5.82
C SER A 215 -4.72 -3.14 5.73
N ARG A 216 -4.93 -2.33 4.68
CA ARG A 216 -4.26 -1.03 4.49
C ARG A 216 -4.88 0.09 5.32
N ASN A 217 -6.13 -0.08 5.75
CA ASN A 217 -6.92 0.90 6.49
C ASN A 217 -6.97 0.58 7.99
N ILE A 218 -6.11 -0.34 8.44
CA ILE A 218 -5.96 -0.73 9.84
C ILE A 218 -4.52 -0.44 10.24
N MET A 219 -4.33 0.51 11.14
CA MET A 219 -3.02 0.89 11.68
C MET A 219 -2.70 0.07 12.92
N LEU A 220 -1.43 -0.30 13.10
CA LEU A 220 -0.96 -0.94 14.32
C LEU A 220 -0.14 0.05 15.15
N ARG A 221 -0.58 0.25 16.40
CA ARG A 221 0.13 1.05 17.40
C ARG A 221 0.15 0.28 18.70
N ASP A 222 1.35 0.04 19.25
CA ASP A 222 1.58 -0.75 20.46
C ASP A 222 0.91 -2.14 20.42
N GLY A 223 0.91 -2.77 19.24
CA GLY A 223 0.29 -4.08 19.00
C GLY A 223 -1.25 -4.07 18.98
N GLN A 224 -1.89 -2.91 19.02
CA GLN A 224 -3.35 -2.75 18.93
C GLN A 224 -3.77 -2.22 17.55
N PRO A 225 -4.87 -2.74 16.97
CA PRO A 225 -5.40 -2.23 15.72
C PRO A 225 -6.21 -0.95 15.94
N TYR A 226 -5.98 0.04 15.10
CA TYR A 226 -6.78 1.26 14.95
C TYR A 226 -7.34 1.33 13.53
N PHE A 227 -8.57 1.80 13.40
CA PHE A 227 -9.35 1.66 12.16
C PHE A 227 -9.56 3.02 11.50
N LEU A 228 -9.34 3.08 10.19
CA LEU A 228 -9.44 4.26 9.34
C LEU A 228 -10.36 4.02 8.13
N ASP A 229 -10.70 5.06 7.39
CA ASP A 229 -11.45 4.99 6.13
C ASP A 229 -12.88 4.40 6.24
N TYR A 230 -13.63 4.75 7.29
CA TYR A 230 -15.04 4.36 7.46
C TYR A 230 -16.07 5.39 6.95
N GLN A 231 -15.65 6.50 6.32
CA GLN A 231 -16.55 7.53 5.78
C GLN A 231 -17.57 7.01 4.77
N GLY A 232 -17.24 5.92 4.07
CA GLY A 232 -18.14 5.20 3.18
C GLY A 232 -19.13 4.28 3.89
N GLY A 233 -19.12 4.25 5.22
CA GLY A 233 -19.94 3.39 6.06
C GLY A 233 -21.44 3.66 5.92
N ARG A 234 -22.25 2.59 5.96
CA ARG A 234 -23.69 2.64 5.69
C ARG A 234 -24.41 1.43 6.27
N LYS A 235 -25.74 1.34 6.16
CA LYS A 235 -26.44 0.09 6.50
C LYS A 235 -26.11 -1.03 5.52
N GLY A 236 -25.82 -2.23 6.01
CA GLY A 236 -25.54 -3.39 5.16
C GLY A 236 -25.40 -4.70 5.92
N ALA A 237 -24.99 -5.73 5.18
CA ALA A 237 -24.87 -7.08 5.70
C ALA A 237 -23.48 -7.34 6.28
N LEU A 238 -23.42 -8.11 7.36
CA LEU A 238 -22.23 -8.41 8.16
C LEU A 238 -21.10 -9.06 7.36
N GLN A 239 -21.46 -9.90 6.38
CA GLN A 239 -20.56 -10.72 5.57
C GLN A 239 -19.55 -9.87 4.78
N TYR A 240 -19.95 -8.67 4.37
CA TYR A 240 -19.20 -7.87 3.41
C TYR A 240 -17.84 -7.41 3.95
N ASP A 241 -17.79 -6.92 5.19
CA ASP A 241 -16.57 -6.36 5.77
C ASP A 241 -15.54 -7.45 6.09
N VAL A 242 -15.96 -8.56 6.69
CA VAL A 242 -15.06 -9.69 6.94
C VAL A 242 -14.58 -10.32 5.63
N ALA A 243 -15.42 -10.40 4.60
CA ALA A 243 -14.98 -10.81 3.26
C ALA A 243 -13.94 -9.85 2.67
N SER A 244 -14.08 -8.53 2.92
CA SER A 244 -13.15 -7.51 2.43
C SER A 244 -11.74 -7.68 2.97
N LEU A 245 -11.61 -8.02 4.26
CA LEU A 245 -10.32 -8.23 4.90
C LEU A 245 -9.72 -9.60 4.54
N LEU A 246 -10.53 -10.67 4.61
CA LEU A 246 -10.04 -12.04 4.41
C LEU A 246 -9.66 -12.35 2.95
N TYR A 247 -10.31 -11.68 2.00
CA TYR A 247 -10.02 -11.79 0.57
C TYR A 247 -9.33 -10.53 0.01
N ASP A 248 -8.70 -9.73 0.86
CA ASP A 248 -7.80 -8.66 0.43
C ASP A 248 -6.71 -9.27 -0.48
N ALA A 249 -6.74 -8.89 -1.75
CA ALA A 249 -5.95 -9.53 -2.79
C ALA A 249 -4.45 -9.50 -2.46
N LYS A 250 -3.91 -8.32 -2.13
CA LYS A 250 -2.47 -8.19 -1.88
C LYS A 250 -2.04 -8.82 -0.56
N ALA A 251 -2.93 -8.93 0.43
CA ALA A 251 -2.62 -9.64 1.67
C ALA A 251 -2.39 -11.14 1.42
N ASP A 252 -3.04 -11.71 0.38
CA ASP A 252 -2.86 -13.09 -0.08
C ASP A 252 -2.80 -14.10 1.08
N LEU A 253 -3.77 -14.01 2.00
CA LEU A 253 -3.85 -14.91 3.15
C LEU A 253 -4.11 -16.34 2.67
N PRO A 254 -3.44 -17.37 3.24
CA PRO A 254 -3.73 -18.76 2.91
C PRO A 254 -5.18 -19.15 3.23
N PRO A 255 -5.82 -20.06 2.46
CA PRO A 255 -7.21 -20.46 2.68
C PRO A 255 -7.51 -20.97 4.10
N GLU A 256 -6.59 -21.74 4.68
CA GLU A 256 -6.71 -22.26 6.04
C GLU A 256 -6.77 -21.13 7.07
N LEU A 257 -5.91 -20.12 6.94
CA LEU A 257 -5.92 -18.95 7.81
C LEU A 257 -7.21 -18.13 7.64
N ARG A 258 -7.73 -17.99 6.41
CA ARG A 258 -9.03 -17.31 6.19
C ARG A 258 -10.16 -18.02 6.91
N ARG A 259 -10.19 -19.35 6.90
CA ARG A 259 -11.19 -20.14 7.63
C ARG A 259 -11.08 -19.90 9.12
N GLN A 260 -9.88 -20.00 9.69
CA GLN A 260 -9.64 -19.78 11.12
C GLN A 260 -10.05 -18.36 11.57
N LEU A 261 -9.72 -17.33 10.78
CA LEU A 261 -10.12 -15.95 11.07
C LEU A 261 -11.62 -15.73 10.92
N LEU A 262 -12.26 -16.38 9.94
CA LEU A 262 -13.72 -16.34 9.78
C LEU A 262 -14.42 -17.01 10.98
N ASP A 263 -13.96 -18.19 11.38
CA ASP A 263 -14.50 -18.88 12.56
C ASP A 263 -14.36 -18.01 13.81
N HIS A 264 -13.18 -17.39 14.00
CA HIS A 264 -12.97 -16.46 15.12
C HIS A 264 -13.91 -15.25 15.08
N TYR A 265 -14.14 -14.68 13.90
CA TYR A 265 -15.12 -13.61 13.71
C TYR A 265 -16.54 -14.06 14.07
N LEU A 266 -16.96 -15.25 13.62
CA LEU A 266 -18.30 -15.80 13.89
C LEU A 266 -18.48 -16.12 15.39
N ASP A 267 -17.46 -16.67 16.03
CA ASP A 267 -17.44 -16.89 17.49
C ASP A 267 -17.66 -15.57 18.24
N THR A 268 -16.92 -14.53 17.84
CA THR A 268 -17.00 -13.20 18.46
C THR A 268 -18.36 -12.55 18.20
N LEU A 269 -18.86 -12.62 16.97
CA LEU A 269 -20.16 -12.08 16.56
C LEU A 269 -21.33 -12.74 17.33
N GLY A 270 -21.24 -14.04 17.64
CA GLY A 270 -22.23 -14.75 18.45
C GLY A 270 -22.38 -14.21 19.88
N GLY A 271 -21.42 -13.42 20.36
CA GLY A 271 -21.55 -12.68 21.63
C GLY A 271 -22.41 -11.42 21.53
N PHE A 272 -22.70 -10.92 20.32
CA PHE A 272 -23.46 -9.69 20.07
C PHE A 272 -24.88 -9.96 19.57
N ILE A 273 -25.09 -11.07 18.85
CA ILE A 273 -26.37 -11.44 18.24
C ILE A 273 -26.63 -12.95 18.36
N ASP A 274 -27.89 -13.37 18.24
CA ASP A 274 -28.25 -14.77 18.06
C ASP A 274 -27.85 -15.25 16.65
N LEU A 275 -26.59 -15.69 16.53
CA LEU A 275 -25.98 -16.03 15.26
C LEU A 275 -26.30 -17.46 14.82
N LYS A 276 -26.99 -17.59 13.69
CA LYS A 276 -27.10 -18.85 12.93
C LYS A 276 -26.00 -18.92 11.87
N ARG A 277 -24.94 -19.68 12.14
CA ARG A 277 -23.74 -19.74 11.26
C ARG A 277 -24.05 -20.21 9.85
N ASP A 278 -24.92 -21.22 9.72
CA ASP A 278 -25.37 -21.75 8.44
C ASP A 278 -26.06 -20.66 7.60
N VAL A 279 -26.91 -19.85 8.21
CA VAL A 279 -27.55 -18.70 7.55
C VAL A 279 -26.53 -17.66 7.13
N PHE A 280 -25.55 -17.33 7.99
CA PHE A 280 -24.47 -16.41 7.63
C PHE A 280 -23.67 -16.91 6.42
N LEU A 281 -23.24 -18.18 6.47
CA LEU A 281 -22.41 -18.82 5.45
C LEU A 281 -23.14 -19.02 4.12
N HIS A 282 -24.47 -19.16 4.15
CA HIS A 282 -25.31 -19.21 2.94
C HIS A 282 -25.06 -18.00 2.01
N TYR A 283 -24.85 -16.81 2.58
CA TYR A 283 -24.62 -15.58 1.82
C TYR A 283 -23.15 -15.20 1.69
N TYR A 284 -22.29 -15.70 2.58
CA TYR A 284 -20.90 -15.22 2.74
C TYR A 284 -20.11 -15.19 1.42
N TYR A 285 -20.07 -16.29 0.68
CA TYR A 285 -19.29 -16.35 -0.53
C TYR A 285 -19.84 -15.49 -1.67
N ALA A 286 -21.16 -15.23 -1.72
CA ALA A 286 -21.72 -14.28 -2.68
C ALA A 286 -21.19 -12.86 -2.42
N TYR A 287 -21.03 -12.49 -1.14
CA TYR A 287 -20.38 -11.24 -0.74
C TYR A 287 -18.88 -11.22 -1.05
N VAL A 288 -18.18 -12.35 -0.91
CA VAL A 288 -16.78 -12.48 -1.35
C VAL A 288 -16.64 -12.19 -2.86
N TYR A 289 -17.52 -12.76 -3.70
CA TYR A 289 -17.51 -12.46 -5.14
C TYR A 289 -17.75 -10.98 -5.44
N ILE A 290 -18.70 -10.33 -4.76
CA ILE A 290 -18.94 -8.88 -4.90
C ILE A 290 -17.69 -8.08 -4.56
N ARG A 291 -17.01 -8.42 -3.45
CA ARG A 291 -15.78 -7.75 -3.03
C ARG A 291 -14.65 -7.89 -4.05
N ILE A 292 -14.48 -9.08 -4.60
CA ILE A 292 -13.47 -9.33 -5.62
C ILE A 292 -13.80 -8.55 -6.90
N MET A 293 -15.05 -8.57 -7.35
CA MET A 293 -15.48 -7.80 -8.52
C MET A 293 -15.28 -6.29 -8.32
N GLN A 294 -15.64 -5.76 -7.14
CA GLN A 294 -15.43 -4.35 -6.82
C GLN A 294 -13.95 -3.97 -6.81
N ALA A 295 -13.08 -4.80 -6.24
CA ALA A 295 -11.63 -4.59 -6.27
C ALA A 295 -11.07 -4.64 -7.71
N LEU A 296 -11.50 -5.62 -8.51
CA LEU A 296 -11.11 -5.73 -9.92
C LEU A 296 -11.58 -4.54 -10.74
N GLY A 297 -12.80 -4.05 -10.53
CA GLY A 297 -13.28 -2.80 -11.15
C GLY A 297 -12.35 -1.63 -10.84
N ALA A 298 -11.91 -1.50 -9.58
CA ALA A 298 -10.98 -0.45 -9.17
C ALA A 298 -9.58 -0.61 -9.80
N TYR A 299 -9.05 -1.84 -9.85
CA TYR A 299 -7.78 -2.11 -10.52
C TYR A 299 -7.84 -1.85 -12.02
N GLY A 300 -8.98 -2.18 -12.65
CA GLY A 300 -9.22 -1.93 -14.07
C GLY A 300 -9.32 -0.44 -14.39
N PHE A 301 -10.09 0.32 -13.61
CA PHE A 301 -10.18 1.77 -13.79
C PHE A 301 -8.81 2.44 -13.59
N ARG A 302 -8.15 2.22 -12.45
CA ARG A 302 -6.88 2.90 -12.19
C ARG A 302 -5.74 2.38 -13.06
N GLY A 303 -5.71 1.07 -13.31
CA GLY A 303 -4.66 0.42 -14.07
C GLY A 303 -4.81 0.60 -15.58
N PHE A 304 -5.95 0.20 -16.16
CA PHE A 304 -6.16 0.28 -17.61
C PHE A 304 -6.58 1.69 -18.06
N TYR A 305 -7.48 2.35 -17.33
CA TYR A 305 -8.03 3.65 -17.76
C TYR A 305 -7.13 4.83 -17.34
N GLU A 306 -6.77 4.95 -16.06
CA GLU A 306 -5.84 6.01 -15.60
C GLU A 306 -4.36 5.70 -15.87
N ARG A 307 -4.04 4.52 -16.42
CA ARG A 307 -2.67 4.07 -16.75
C ARG A 307 -1.70 4.00 -15.56
N LYS A 308 -2.20 3.72 -14.36
CA LYS A 308 -1.39 3.54 -13.14
C LYS A 308 -0.99 2.07 -12.96
N ALA A 309 0.14 1.67 -13.54
CA ALA A 309 0.60 0.28 -13.64
C ALA A 309 0.61 -0.51 -12.31
N HIS A 310 0.97 0.13 -11.18
CA HIS A 310 1.03 -0.52 -9.87
C HIS A 310 -0.33 -1.07 -9.35
N PHE A 311 -1.46 -0.61 -9.89
CA PHE A 311 -2.76 -1.21 -9.60
C PHE A 311 -2.94 -2.57 -10.29
N LEU A 312 -2.40 -2.74 -11.51
CA LEU A 312 -2.47 -3.99 -12.26
C LEU A 312 -1.68 -5.13 -11.59
N GLN A 313 -0.63 -4.80 -10.83
CA GLN A 313 0.12 -5.77 -10.01
C GLN A 313 -0.75 -6.47 -8.94
N SER A 314 -1.95 -5.94 -8.63
CA SER A 314 -2.89 -6.55 -7.68
C SER A 314 -3.81 -7.59 -8.32
N VAL A 315 -3.97 -7.54 -9.64
CA VAL A 315 -4.87 -8.42 -10.41
C VAL A 315 -4.51 -9.91 -10.26
N PRO A 316 -3.24 -10.33 -10.31
CA PRO A 316 -2.86 -11.74 -10.18
C PRO A 316 -3.37 -12.39 -8.88
N TYR A 317 -3.29 -11.67 -7.77
CA TYR A 317 -3.79 -12.15 -6.49
C TYR A 317 -5.31 -12.26 -6.46
N ALA A 318 -6.02 -11.32 -7.09
CA ALA A 318 -7.47 -11.41 -7.24
C ALA A 318 -7.88 -12.61 -8.12
N LEU A 319 -7.12 -12.92 -9.17
CA LEU A 319 -7.34 -14.12 -10.00
C LEU A 319 -7.04 -15.41 -9.23
N LYS A 320 -6.02 -15.43 -8.37
CA LYS A 320 -5.74 -16.56 -7.46
C LYS A 320 -6.94 -16.81 -6.52
N ASN A 321 -7.52 -15.75 -5.96
CA ASN A 321 -8.75 -15.85 -5.15
C ASN A 321 -9.93 -16.38 -5.96
N LEU A 322 -10.16 -15.89 -7.17
CA LEU A 322 -11.23 -16.39 -8.05
C LEU A 322 -11.05 -17.86 -8.40
N ARG A 323 -9.83 -18.29 -8.73
CA ARG A 323 -9.51 -19.69 -9.02
C ARG A 323 -9.85 -20.59 -7.83
N TRP A 324 -9.46 -20.17 -6.62
CA TRP A 324 -9.79 -20.91 -5.42
C TRP A 324 -11.31 -21.02 -5.22
N LEU A 325 -12.05 -19.91 -5.39
CA LEU A 325 -13.51 -19.89 -5.23
C LEU A 325 -14.21 -20.80 -6.24
N LEU A 326 -13.87 -20.71 -7.53
CA LEU A 326 -14.48 -21.53 -8.58
C LEU A 326 -14.29 -23.04 -8.36
N HIS A 327 -13.19 -23.45 -7.71
CA HIS A 327 -12.93 -24.86 -7.40
C HIS A 327 -13.54 -25.35 -6.09
N ASN A 328 -13.68 -24.48 -5.09
CA ASN A 328 -14.01 -24.89 -3.72
C ASN A 328 -15.40 -24.42 -3.24
N VAL A 329 -16.07 -23.56 -3.99
CA VAL A 329 -17.31 -22.92 -3.57
C VAL A 329 -18.39 -23.06 -4.64
N THR A 330 -19.53 -23.58 -4.22
CA THR A 330 -20.77 -23.56 -5.03
C THR A 330 -21.71 -22.50 -4.47
N LEU A 331 -22.06 -21.51 -5.28
CA LEU A 331 -23.06 -20.52 -4.89
C LEU A 331 -24.47 -21.13 -4.90
N PRO A 332 -25.35 -20.73 -3.95
CA PRO A 332 -26.73 -21.19 -3.91
C PRO A 332 -27.63 -20.56 -5.00
N VAL A 333 -27.07 -19.74 -5.89
CA VAL A 333 -27.76 -19.08 -7.00
C VAL A 333 -27.00 -19.35 -8.30
N PRO A 334 -27.67 -19.81 -9.37
CA PRO A 334 -27.02 -20.07 -10.65
C PRO A 334 -26.71 -18.76 -11.40
N LEU A 335 -25.45 -18.59 -11.79
CA LEU A 335 -24.92 -17.40 -12.46
C LEU A 335 -24.01 -17.79 -13.65
N PRO A 336 -24.53 -18.50 -14.66
CA PRO A 336 -23.71 -19.10 -15.73
C PRO A 336 -22.87 -18.08 -16.51
N ALA A 337 -23.45 -16.95 -16.92
CA ALA A 337 -22.71 -15.94 -17.70
C ALA A 337 -21.61 -15.27 -16.87
N LEU A 338 -21.84 -15.08 -15.57
CA LEU A 338 -20.80 -14.58 -14.66
C LEU A 338 -19.69 -15.62 -14.45
N MET A 339 -20.03 -16.90 -14.28
CA MET A 339 -19.04 -17.97 -14.15
C MET A 339 -18.21 -18.12 -15.43
N ASP A 340 -18.83 -18.02 -16.60
CA ASP A 340 -18.14 -18.01 -17.89
C ASP A 340 -17.16 -16.84 -18.01
N ALA A 341 -17.58 -15.64 -17.57
CA ALA A 341 -16.69 -14.47 -17.54
C ALA A 341 -15.48 -14.70 -16.62
N PHE A 342 -15.67 -15.31 -15.45
CA PHE A 342 -14.54 -15.64 -14.56
C PHE A 342 -13.62 -16.71 -15.14
N HIS A 343 -14.15 -17.75 -15.78
CA HIS A 343 -13.31 -18.72 -16.50
C HIS A 343 -12.54 -18.06 -17.64
N GLY A 344 -13.18 -17.17 -18.40
CA GLY A 344 -12.53 -16.36 -19.44
C GLY A 344 -11.40 -15.49 -18.90
N MET A 345 -11.57 -14.90 -17.71
CA MET A 345 -10.50 -14.17 -17.02
C MET A 345 -9.31 -15.07 -16.67
N LEU A 346 -9.55 -16.27 -16.13
CA LEU A 346 -8.49 -17.20 -15.77
C LEU A 346 -7.74 -17.76 -16.98
N GLY A 347 -8.40 -17.86 -18.13
CA GLY A 347 -7.81 -18.28 -19.41
C GLY A 347 -7.17 -17.16 -20.24
N SER A 348 -7.24 -15.91 -19.80
CA SER A 348 -6.73 -14.77 -20.56
C SER A 348 -5.20 -14.65 -20.47
N GLU A 349 -4.50 -14.78 -21.60
CA GLU A 349 -3.04 -14.58 -21.68
C GLU A 349 -2.62 -13.18 -21.20
N LYS A 350 -3.39 -12.15 -21.57
CA LYS A 350 -3.15 -10.76 -21.13
C LYS A 350 -3.11 -10.67 -19.60
N LEU A 351 -4.09 -11.27 -18.93
CA LEU A 351 -4.19 -11.22 -17.47
C LEU A 351 -3.16 -12.14 -16.79
N GLN A 352 -2.82 -13.27 -17.42
CA GLN A 352 -1.73 -14.14 -16.94
C GLN A 352 -0.36 -13.47 -17.06
N GLY A 353 -0.11 -12.68 -18.11
CA GLY A 353 1.11 -11.89 -18.27
C GLY A 353 1.35 -10.89 -17.14
N LEU A 354 0.27 -10.28 -16.61
CA LEU A 354 0.36 -9.39 -15.43
C LEU A 354 0.85 -10.13 -14.17
N ALA A 355 0.60 -11.44 -14.06
CA ALA A 355 1.11 -12.26 -12.96
C ALA A 355 2.62 -12.44 -13.04
N SER A 356 3.16 -12.62 -14.25
CA SER A 356 4.61 -12.72 -14.47
C SER A 356 5.36 -11.42 -14.22
N GLU A 357 4.72 -10.26 -14.39
CA GLU A 357 5.30 -8.95 -14.06
C GLU A 357 5.21 -8.60 -12.57
N ALA A 358 4.11 -8.96 -11.89
CA ALA A 358 3.98 -8.78 -10.43
C ALA A 358 4.98 -9.64 -9.64
N ASP A 359 5.48 -10.69 -10.27
CA ASP A 359 6.51 -11.59 -9.75
C ASP A 359 7.93 -11.24 -10.20
N ALA A 360 8.15 -10.10 -10.87
CA ALA A 360 9.45 -9.69 -11.35
C ALA A 360 10.47 -9.55 -10.19
N LEU A 361 11.63 -10.19 -10.36
CA LEU A 361 12.74 -10.13 -9.42
C LEU A 361 13.23 -8.69 -9.28
N VAL A 362 13.29 -8.16 -8.05
CA VAL A 362 13.86 -6.85 -7.75
C VAL A 362 15.35 -6.98 -7.50
N VAL A 363 16.17 -6.29 -8.28
CA VAL A 363 17.63 -6.25 -8.16
C VAL A 363 18.05 -4.93 -7.53
N ARG A 364 18.54 -4.99 -6.28
CA ARG A 364 19.02 -3.84 -5.51
C ARG A 364 20.53 -3.72 -5.64
N ILE A 365 20.99 -2.67 -6.29
CA ILE A 365 22.39 -2.42 -6.56
C ILE A 365 22.90 -1.32 -5.63
N TRP A 366 23.91 -1.62 -4.83
CA TRP A 366 24.51 -0.68 -3.89
C TRP A 366 25.92 -0.30 -4.32
N SER A 367 26.29 0.97 -4.14
CA SER A 367 27.70 1.37 -4.03
C SER A 367 28.01 1.80 -2.61
N PHE A 368 29.16 1.39 -2.08
CA PHE A 368 29.52 1.65 -0.70
C PHE A 368 31.03 1.85 -0.46
N SER A 369 31.39 2.48 0.67
CA SER A 369 32.74 2.55 1.21
C SER A 369 33.00 1.40 2.20
N PHE A 370 34.10 0.67 2.04
CA PHE A 370 34.51 -0.35 3.02
C PHE A 370 34.76 0.24 4.44
N HIS A 371 35.08 1.53 4.55
CA HIS A 371 35.23 2.18 5.86
C HIS A 371 33.91 2.28 6.64
N ARG A 372 32.76 2.21 5.98
CA ARG A 372 31.43 2.26 6.60
C ARG A 372 30.73 0.89 6.63
N GLY A 373 31.47 -0.20 6.43
CA GLY A 373 30.96 -1.57 6.45
C GLY A 373 30.11 -1.93 5.23
N LEU A 374 29.61 -3.16 5.16
CA LEU A 374 28.74 -3.62 4.08
C LEU A 374 27.33 -2.99 4.21
N PRO A 375 26.60 -2.76 3.10
CA PRO A 375 25.20 -2.36 3.19
C PRO A 375 24.36 -3.51 3.76
N LYS A 376 23.34 -3.17 4.56
CA LYS A 376 22.47 -4.15 5.21
C LYS A 376 21.44 -4.67 4.20
N ASP A 377 21.25 -5.98 4.15
CA ASP A 377 20.13 -6.59 3.43
C ASP A 377 18.87 -6.53 4.32
N GLU A 378 17.87 -5.79 3.85
CA GLU A 378 16.58 -5.62 4.53
C GLU A 378 15.53 -6.64 4.04
N THR A 379 15.88 -7.47 3.06
CA THR A 379 14.94 -8.40 2.40
C THR A 379 14.96 -9.81 2.97
N GLY A 380 15.87 -10.10 3.92
CA GLY A 380 15.91 -11.37 4.65
C GLY A 380 16.64 -12.51 3.95
N ASN A 381 17.24 -12.28 2.77
CA ASN A 381 17.99 -13.30 2.02
C ASN A 381 19.45 -13.48 2.49
N GLY A 382 19.84 -12.81 3.57
CA GLY A 382 21.17 -12.94 4.17
C GLY A 382 22.27 -12.20 3.41
N GLY A 383 21.91 -11.28 2.51
CA GLY A 383 22.85 -10.56 1.66
C GLY A 383 22.75 -10.95 0.18
N GLY A 384 23.76 -10.53 -0.58
CA GLY A 384 23.90 -10.87 -1.99
C GLY A 384 25.35 -10.73 -2.43
N PHE A 385 25.59 -10.46 -3.70
CA PHE A 385 26.96 -10.31 -4.19
C PHE A 385 27.62 -9.07 -3.59
N VAL A 386 28.88 -9.21 -3.19
CA VAL A 386 29.75 -8.09 -2.79
C VAL A 386 31.01 -8.14 -3.62
N PHE A 387 31.21 -7.12 -4.45
CA PHE A 387 32.36 -7.01 -5.34
C PHE A 387 33.30 -5.91 -4.84
N ASP A 388 34.57 -6.25 -4.64
CA ASP A 388 35.61 -5.33 -4.20
C ASP A 388 36.29 -4.65 -5.40
N GLY A 389 35.98 -3.38 -5.62
CA GLY A 389 36.58 -2.57 -6.68
C GLY A 389 37.93 -1.97 -6.31
N ARG A 390 38.52 -2.24 -5.13
CA ARG A 390 39.76 -1.58 -4.68
C ARG A 390 40.99 -1.94 -5.50
N SER A 391 40.97 -3.06 -6.23
CA SER A 391 42.04 -3.46 -7.17
C SER A 391 42.06 -2.64 -8.45
N LEU A 392 40.97 -1.95 -8.80
CA LEU A 392 40.86 -1.17 -10.04
C LEU A 392 41.61 0.17 -9.95
N PRO A 393 41.98 0.79 -11.09
CA PRO A 393 42.59 2.11 -11.14
C PRO A 393 41.80 3.13 -10.31
N ASN A 394 42.51 3.96 -9.55
CA ASN A 394 41.91 4.78 -8.49
C ASN A 394 41.87 6.28 -8.90
N PRO A 395 40.72 6.80 -9.39
CA PRO A 395 40.62 8.19 -9.82
C PRO A 395 40.96 9.17 -8.70
N GLY A 396 40.65 8.85 -7.44
CA GLY A 396 40.92 9.71 -6.29
C GLY A 396 42.39 10.01 -6.00
N ARG A 397 43.35 9.42 -6.74
CA ARG A 397 44.78 9.81 -6.70
C ARG A 397 45.08 11.04 -7.55
N GLU A 398 44.23 11.37 -8.51
CA GLU A 398 44.41 12.51 -9.40
C GLU A 398 43.56 13.68 -8.91
N GLU A 399 44.18 14.86 -8.79
CA GLU A 399 43.54 16.04 -8.23
C GLU A 399 42.23 16.40 -8.95
N GLN A 400 42.23 16.24 -10.28
CA GLN A 400 41.09 16.54 -11.16
C GLN A 400 39.83 15.71 -10.89
N PHE A 401 39.94 14.54 -10.23
CA PHE A 401 38.80 13.67 -9.96
C PHE A 401 38.33 13.70 -8.50
N LYS A 402 39.05 14.38 -7.59
CA LYS A 402 38.75 14.33 -6.15
C LYS A 402 37.34 14.80 -5.78
N THR A 403 36.82 15.82 -6.47
CA THR A 403 35.48 16.39 -6.23
C THR A 403 34.40 15.75 -7.10
N LEU A 404 34.77 14.84 -8.00
CA LEU A 404 33.86 14.14 -8.90
C LEU A 404 33.47 12.78 -8.32
N THR A 405 32.49 12.15 -8.94
CA THR A 405 31.92 10.86 -8.56
C THR A 405 31.93 9.91 -9.75
N GLY A 406 31.62 8.63 -9.53
CA GLY A 406 31.47 7.65 -10.59
C GLY A 406 30.31 7.91 -11.56
N LYS A 407 29.51 8.97 -11.35
CA LYS A 407 28.45 9.44 -12.27
C LYS A 407 28.94 10.51 -13.25
N ASP A 408 30.08 11.12 -12.96
CA ASP A 408 30.57 12.26 -13.74
C ASP A 408 31.36 11.79 -14.96
N ALA A 409 31.10 12.40 -16.12
CA ALA A 409 31.69 12.02 -17.40
C ALA A 409 33.23 11.87 -17.36
N PRO A 410 34.01 12.78 -16.74
CA PRO A 410 35.47 12.64 -16.68
C PRO A 410 35.93 11.36 -15.95
N VAL A 411 35.22 10.97 -14.87
CA VAL A 411 35.55 9.76 -14.10
C VAL A 411 35.09 8.51 -14.85
N ILE A 412 33.93 8.57 -15.51
CA ILE A 412 33.41 7.52 -16.39
C ILE A 412 34.41 7.25 -17.51
N ASP A 413 34.88 8.29 -18.20
CA ASP A 413 35.81 8.18 -19.33
C ASP A 413 37.15 7.62 -18.87
N TYR A 414 37.66 8.09 -17.74
CA TYR A 414 38.88 7.55 -17.14
C TYR A 414 38.78 6.05 -16.86
N LEU A 415 37.70 5.59 -16.24
CA LEU A 415 37.49 4.18 -15.90
C LEU A 415 37.20 3.33 -17.14
N ASN A 416 36.51 3.88 -18.14
CA ASN A 416 36.25 3.23 -19.43
C ASN A 416 37.49 3.01 -20.29
N GLN A 417 38.59 3.72 -20.05
CA GLN A 417 39.84 3.50 -20.77
C GLN A 417 40.66 2.34 -20.22
N GLN A 418 40.25 1.76 -19.09
CA GLN A 418 41.04 0.76 -18.35
C GLN A 418 40.56 -0.65 -18.68
N GLU A 419 41.40 -1.45 -19.31
CA GLU A 419 41.08 -2.85 -19.66
C GLU A 419 40.69 -3.68 -18.42
N THR A 420 41.37 -3.46 -17.30
CA THR A 420 41.09 -4.15 -16.03
C THR A 420 39.68 -3.87 -15.50
N VAL A 421 39.13 -2.68 -15.75
CA VAL A 421 37.76 -2.32 -15.35
C VAL A 421 36.74 -3.08 -16.19
N HIS A 422 36.97 -3.20 -17.50
CA HIS A 422 36.11 -3.96 -18.41
C HIS A 422 36.10 -5.45 -18.09
N GLN A 423 37.28 -6.04 -17.85
CA GLN A 423 37.42 -7.44 -17.47
C GLN A 423 36.67 -7.74 -16.16
N PHE A 424 36.79 -6.84 -15.17
CA PHE A 424 36.07 -6.95 -13.91
C PHE A 424 34.55 -6.87 -14.10
N LEU A 425 34.06 -5.88 -14.86
CA LEU A 425 32.63 -5.73 -15.15
C LEU A 425 32.05 -6.92 -15.89
N ALA A 426 32.77 -7.46 -16.88
CA ALA A 426 32.33 -8.64 -17.62
C ALA A 426 32.15 -9.86 -16.69
N GLY A 427 33.09 -10.09 -15.77
CA GLY A 427 32.98 -11.16 -14.79
C GLY A 427 31.79 -10.98 -13.84
N VAL A 428 31.58 -9.76 -13.35
CA VAL A 428 30.44 -9.39 -12.52
C VAL A 428 29.12 -9.62 -13.27
N MET A 429 28.98 -9.10 -14.49
CA MET A 429 27.77 -9.21 -15.28
C MET A 429 27.43 -10.68 -15.58
N SER A 430 28.43 -11.50 -15.91
CA SER A 430 28.24 -12.94 -16.14
C SER A 430 27.70 -13.67 -14.90
N LEU A 431 28.29 -13.42 -13.72
CA LEU A 431 27.84 -14.02 -12.46
C LEU A 431 26.43 -13.58 -12.06
N VAL A 432 26.14 -12.29 -12.22
CA VAL A 432 24.82 -11.73 -11.92
C VAL A 432 23.78 -12.30 -12.90
N ASP A 433 24.06 -12.33 -14.21
CA ASP A 433 23.15 -12.85 -15.24
C ASP A 433 22.79 -14.33 -15.03
N ALA A 434 23.77 -15.16 -14.70
CA ALA A 434 23.55 -16.56 -14.36
C ALA A 434 22.64 -16.70 -13.11
N SER A 435 22.87 -15.84 -12.11
CA SER A 435 22.10 -15.85 -10.87
C SER A 435 20.68 -15.34 -11.08
N LEU A 436 20.47 -14.30 -11.88
CA LEU A 436 19.14 -13.77 -12.21
C LEU A 436 18.25 -14.86 -12.82
N SER A 437 18.78 -15.62 -13.77
CA SER A 437 18.07 -16.72 -14.41
C SER A 437 17.62 -17.79 -13.39
N SER A 438 18.52 -18.18 -12.47
CA SER A 438 18.20 -19.14 -11.40
C SER A 438 17.21 -18.58 -10.38
N TYR A 439 17.35 -17.30 -10.01
CA TYR A 439 16.48 -16.65 -9.04
C TYR A 439 15.05 -16.55 -9.55
N GLN A 440 14.88 -16.16 -10.82
CA GLN A 440 13.58 -16.11 -11.48
C GLN A 440 12.94 -17.51 -11.56
N GLN A 441 13.70 -18.55 -11.95
CA GLN A 441 13.19 -19.93 -11.98
C GLN A 441 12.75 -20.46 -10.61
N ARG A 442 13.44 -20.03 -9.54
CA ARG A 442 13.15 -20.47 -8.16
C ARG A 442 12.15 -19.56 -7.43
N GLY A 443 11.61 -18.54 -8.10
CA GLY A 443 10.61 -17.64 -7.54
C GLY A 443 11.13 -16.65 -6.49
N PHE A 444 12.45 -16.40 -6.44
CA PHE A 444 13.00 -15.38 -5.55
C PHE A 444 12.54 -13.98 -5.98
N LYS A 445 12.30 -13.13 -4.98
CA LYS A 445 11.77 -11.78 -5.19
C LYS A 445 12.80 -10.68 -5.11
N ASN A 446 13.96 -10.92 -4.47
CA ASN A 446 15.00 -9.92 -4.30
C ASN A 446 16.39 -10.52 -4.56
N LEU A 447 17.23 -9.78 -5.29
CA LEU A 447 18.66 -10.02 -5.41
C LEU A 447 19.41 -8.73 -5.05
N MET A 448 20.39 -8.82 -4.16
CA MET A 448 21.25 -7.69 -3.82
C MET A 448 22.61 -7.83 -4.50
N VAL A 449 23.13 -6.73 -5.05
CA VAL A 449 24.48 -6.65 -5.62
C VAL A 449 25.16 -5.40 -5.11
N SER A 450 26.31 -5.52 -4.46
CA SER A 450 26.99 -4.39 -3.82
C SER A 450 28.40 -4.23 -4.34
N PHE A 451 28.80 -3.00 -4.63
CA PHE A 451 30.15 -2.64 -5.05
C PHE A 451 30.83 -1.79 -3.98
N GLY A 452 31.96 -2.30 -3.46
CA GLY A 452 32.75 -1.61 -2.45
C GLY A 452 33.98 -0.95 -3.06
N CYS A 453 34.30 0.27 -2.63
CA CYS A 453 35.65 0.83 -2.81
C CYS A 453 36.10 1.54 -1.54
N THR A 454 37.31 2.12 -1.53
CA THR A 454 37.83 2.79 -0.32
C THR A 454 36.94 3.98 0.08
N GLY A 455 36.72 4.93 -0.82
CA GLY A 455 35.96 6.15 -0.53
C GLY A 455 34.45 6.07 -0.80
N GLY A 456 33.98 5.04 -1.50
CA GLY A 456 32.56 4.89 -1.85
C GLY A 456 32.04 5.80 -2.97
N GLN A 457 32.89 6.66 -3.56
CA GLN A 457 32.45 7.77 -4.44
C GLN A 457 32.72 7.56 -5.94
N HIS A 458 33.81 6.89 -6.32
CA HIS A 458 34.22 6.73 -7.73
C HIS A 458 33.93 5.34 -8.28
N ARG A 459 34.84 4.39 -8.03
CA ARG A 459 34.82 3.04 -8.62
C ARG A 459 33.54 2.29 -8.29
N SER A 460 33.12 2.28 -7.03
CA SER A 460 31.91 1.60 -6.58
C SER A 460 30.64 2.17 -7.23
N VAL A 461 30.55 3.50 -7.34
CA VAL A 461 29.42 4.21 -7.98
C VAL A 461 29.37 3.89 -9.47
N TYR A 462 30.52 3.98 -10.15
CA TYR A 462 30.64 3.66 -11.57
C TYR A 462 30.19 2.22 -11.87
N LEU A 463 30.73 1.24 -11.12
CA LEU A 463 30.38 -0.17 -11.31
C LEU A 463 28.88 -0.44 -11.07
N ALA A 464 28.29 0.19 -10.05
CA ALA A 464 26.87 0.08 -9.75
C ALA A 464 26.00 0.60 -10.90
N GLU A 465 26.34 1.77 -11.47
CA GLU A 465 25.61 2.35 -12.60
C GLU A 465 25.77 1.52 -13.89
N GLN A 466 26.96 0.96 -14.15
CA GLN A 466 27.18 0.09 -15.31
C GLN A 466 26.35 -1.20 -15.21
N LEU A 467 26.31 -1.85 -14.04
CA LEU A 467 25.44 -3.01 -13.85
C LEU A 467 23.97 -2.64 -13.97
N ALA A 468 23.55 -1.51 -13.40
CA ALA A 468 22.17 -1.05 -13.51
C ALA A 468 21.76 -0.83 -14.97
N LYS A 469 22.64 -0.22 -15.77
CA LYS A 469 22.44 -0.02 -17.21
C LYS A 469 22.32 -1.35 -17.96
N HIS A 470 23.13 -2.35 -17.61
CA HIS A 470 23.07 -3.69 -18.20
C HIS A 470 21.76 -4.44 -17.89
N LEU A 471 21.19 -4.23 -16.70
CA LEU A 471 19.98 -4.92 -16.26
C LEU A 471 18.68 -4.21 -16.65
N ARG A 472 18.69 -2.88 -16.80
CA ARG A 472 17.53 -2.10 -17.27
C ARG A 472 17.11 -2.56 -18.67
N GLY A 473 15.84 -2.92 -18.82
CA GLY A 473 15.28 -3.48 -20.05
C GLY A 473 15.15 -5.01 -20.07
N ARG A 474 15.57 -5.69 -19.00
CA ARG A 474 15.25 -7.10 -18.75
C ARG A 474 13.99 -7.23 -17.88
N ASN A 475 13.48 -8.46 -17.72
CA ASN A 475 12.30 -8.77 -16.89
C ASN A 475 12.61 -8.73 -15.37
N VAL A 476 13.21 -7.63 -14.90
CA VAL A 476 13.59 -7.38 -13.51
C VAL A 476 13.39 -5.91 -13.18
N GLU A 477 13.05 -5.60 -11.93
CA GLU A 477 13.04 -4.22 -11.43
C GLU A 477 14.45 -3.88 -10.91
N VAL A 478 15.01 -2.72 -11.26
CA VAL A 478 16.37 -2.31 -10.86
C VAL A 478 16.33 -1.08 -9.98
N ILE A 479 16.84 -1.21 -8.74
CA ILE A 479 16.94 -0.11 -7.78
C ILE A 479 18.42 0.13 -7.47
N VAL A 480 18.90 1.36 -7.64
CA VAL A 480 20.30 1.73 -7.37
C VAL A 480 20.38 2.65 -6.16
N ARG A 481 21.31 2.41 -5.24
CA ARG A 481 21.57 3.21 -4.05
C ARG A 481 23.06 3.49 -3.88
N HIS A 482 23.41 4.74 -3.59
CA HIS A 482 24.79 5.17 -3.44
C HIS A 482 25.02 5.72 -2.04
N ARG A 483 25.43 4.85 -1.11
CA ARG A 483 25.40 5.15 0.32
C ARG A 483 26.18 6.40 0.72
N GLU A 484 27.33 6.65 0.07
CA GLU A 484 28.17 7.81 0.38
C GLU A 484 27.77 9.08 -0.40
N LEU A 485 27.00 8.95 -1.50
CA LEU A 485 26.50 10.10 -2.26
C LEU A 485 25.14 10.58 -1.74
N GLU A 486 24.34 9.69 -1.15
CA GLU A 486 23.05 10.03 -0.53
C GLU A 486 23.19 10.95 0.69
N LYS A 487 24.40 11.13 1.24
CA LYS A 487 24.71 12.12 2.28
C LYS A 487 25.35 13.42 1.76
N LEU A 488 25.63 13.49 0.46
CA LEU A 488 26.27 14.64 -0.19
C LEU A 488 25.28 15.49 -0.99
N GLU A 489 24.00 15.09 -1.09
CA GLU A 489 22.94 16.07 -1.26
C GLU A 489 22.85 16.88 0.05
N PRO A 490 22.81 18.22 -0.01
CA PRO A 490 22.66 19.01 1.19
C PRO A 490 21.26 18.78 1.75
N GLU A 491 21.14 17.96 2.79
CA GLU A 491 20.28 18.35 3.91
C GLU A 491 20.91 19.66 4.36
N ASN A 492 20.29 20.83 4.15
CA ASN A 492 20.95 22.09 4.56
C ASN A 492 21.05 22.07 6.10
N SER A 493 22.20 21.59 6.57
CA SER A 493 22.39 20.92 7.85
C SER A 493 23.18 21.84 8.77
N ALA A 494 22.42 22.61 9.54
CA ALA A 494 22.75 23.01 10.90
C ALA A 494 21.75 22.26 11.81
N ASP A 495 22.09 21.75 12.98
CA ASP A 495 22.94 22.44 13.91
C ASP A 495 23.67 21.47 14.84
N SER A 496 24.95 21.76 14.99
CA SER A 496 25.76 21.40 16.12
C SER A 496 25.17 21.99 17.40
N THR A 497 24.98 21.18 18.43
CA THR A 497 25.25 21.64 19.79
C THR A 497 25.50 20.46 20.73
N GLN A 498 26.41 20.69 21.68
CA GLN A 498 26.87 19.83 22.78
C GLN A 498 28.09 18.97 22.44
N GLN A 499 29.30 19.55 22.49
CA GLN A 499 30.14 19.73 23.69
C GLN A 499 30.38 18.43 24.49
N ASN A 500 31.59 17.90 24.29
CA ASN A 500 32.50 17.28 25.25
C ASN A 500 31.98 16.95 26.66
N VAL A 501 31.95 15.65 27.00
CA VAL A 501 32.49 15.14 28.27
C VAL A 501 33.17 13.79 28.00
N ALA A 502 34.46 13.70 28.32
CA ALA A 502 35.27 12.49 28.21
C ALA A 502 35.01 11.50 29.38
N PRO A 503 35.25 10.19 29.20
CA PRO A 503 34.95 9.18 30.21
C PRO A 503 36.07 9.04 31.24
N GLU A 504 35.72 9.11 32.52
CA GLU A 504 36.59 8.67 33.61
C GLU A 504 36.71 7.13 33.63
N LYS A 505 37.95 6.68 33.73
CA LYS A 505 38.37 5.30 33.95
C LYS A 505 37.83 4.81 35.30
N ILE A 506 37.20 3.65 35.32
CA ILE A 506 37.11 2.84 36.54
C ILE A 506 37.98 1.60 36.34
N VAL A 507 39.07 1.60 37.08
CA VAL A 507 39.92 0.44 37.38
C VAL A 507 39.36 -0.19 38.65
N ARG A 508 38.78 -1.38 38.54
CA ARG A 508 38.95 -2.57 39.39
C ARG A 508 37.80 -3.54 39.20
#